data_AF-A0A2P6NIL6-F1
#
_entry.id   AF-A0A2P6NIL6-F1
#
_cell.length_a   1.000
_cell.length_b   1.000
_cell.length_c   1.000
_cell.angle_alpha   90.00
_cell.angle_beta   90.00
_cell.angle_gamma   90.00
#
_symmetry.space_group_name_H-M   'P 1'
#
loop_
_entity.id
_entity.type
_entity.pdbx_description
1 polymer ?
#
loop_
_entity_poly.entity_id
_entity_poly.type
_entity_poly.pdbx_seq_one_letter_code
_entity_poly.pdbx_strand_id
1 'polypeptide(L)'
;MVFTGIIQKVGKAKFIPSNNNIEVTVDDSSYWSKANAGDSIAINGVCLTLLEKVKGDTAKFFVMEETRKLTNLESIGDDFERKDNVNVEHALQHGDSLGGHHVLGHVDGVARVSEIIDRKDGSRDVWIDISSFPNSAIHLVHKGSICMDGTSLTVAEIRDKTFRVSLIHHTLAHTNLQYRRVGDQINIEFDTMLKTMKMNNVQQAEQSGGQKMEVWDQKLVDEDLMEQAFLEAMKGRTTTAPNPWVGCVIVDKNRNIIGRGYHVRAGQAHAEVNAVLDVEKNGKTEELEGATAYVTLEPCHHHGRTPPCDRLLIEKKVKRVVISVSDPDERVNGEGLNALRDAGIEVTTGVLETKGKEILAPYLYHRRTGLPYVVLKVAISIDGKIACEDGTSQWITCEASRRDAHVLRSQSQAIMVGSNTARKDDPKLNVRLDGETVKPLRVLLDTKGSIREGHLMDKNVGPTIVYTGSVTSEVKSFYESNGIEHKEVEIDSNGIVIESVLKDLGQRGILQLMVEGGSQLHTRMMQEGKVQRWVVYQGSTILGDGGMPWIQKGLTRTIGDVVHYKLVSVEKLEDDVKMIYVTRDQ
;
A
#
# COMPACT_ATOMS: atom_id res chain seq x y z
N MET A 1 -13.86 27.52 -4.68
CA MET A 1 -15.12 26.84 -5.01
C MET A 1 -14.78 25.40 -5.32
N VAL A 2 -15.39 24.45 -4.62
CA VAL A 2 -15.04 23.03 -4.68
C VAL A 2 -16.33 22.23 -4.51
N PHE A 3 -16.45 21.15 -5.27
CA PHE A 3 -17.44 20.08 -5.16
C PHE A 3 -16.74 18.81 -4.66
N THR A 4 -17.52 17.85 -4.19
CA THR A 4 -17.00 16.55 -3.71
C THR A 4 -17.26 15.42 -4.68
N GLY A 5 -18.17 15.63 -5.63
CA GLY A 5 -18.72 14.60 -6.47
C GLY A 5 -19.61 13.60 -5.74
N ILE A 6 -20.14 13.99 -4.58
CA ILE A 6 -21.25 13.30 -3.92
C ILE A 6 -22.53 13.93 -4.46
N ILE A 7 -23.19 13.19 -5.35
CA ILE A 7 -24.40 13.66 -5.99
C ILE A 7 -25.53 13.79 -4.97
N GLN A 8 -26.14 14.97 -4.93
CA GLN A 8 -27.21 15.28 -3.97
C GLN A 8 -28.58 14.97 -4.56
N LYS A 9 -28.77 15.22 -5.86
CA LYS A 9 -30.00 14.90 -6.61
C LYS A 9 -29.70 14.50 -8.05
N VAL A 10 -30.58 13.70 -8.63
CA VAL A 10 -30.68 13.52 -10.09
C VAL A 10 -31.88 14.32 -10.57
N GLY A 11 -31.63 15.28 -11.46
CA GLY A 11 -32.65 16.12 -12.08
C GLY A 11 -32.89 15.77 -13.54
N LYS A 12 -33.94 16.35 -14.12
CA LYS A 12 -34.20 16.33 -15.56
C LYS A 12 -33.83 17.68 -16.16
N ALA A 13 -32.95 17.67 -17.14
CA ALA A 13 -32.50 18.87 -17.82
C ALA A 13 -33.22 19.10 -19.14
N LYS A 14 -33.39 20.35 -19.53
CA LYS A 14 -33.85 20.75 -20.86
C LYS A 14 -33.03 21.94 -21.34
N PHE A 15 -32.55 21.88 -22.58
CA PHE A 15 -31.86 23.02 -23.18
C PHE A 15 -32.84 23.94 -23.92
N ILE A 16 -32.65 25.26 -23.76
CA ILE A 16 -33.46 26.32 -24.37
C ILE A 16 -32.57 27.11 -25.34
N PRO A 17 -32.60 26.79 -26.65
CA PRO A 17 -31.68 27.39 -27.63
C PRO A 17 -31.81 28.90 -27.78
N SER A 18 -33.00 29.48 -27.55
CA SER A 18 -33.26 30.90 -27.78
C SER A 18 -32.49 31.83 -26.83
N ASN A 19 -32.04 31.33 -25.68
CA ASN A 19 -31.33 32.11 -24.67
C ASN A 19 -30.12 31.38 -24.09
N ASN A 20 -29.74 30.23 -24.66
CA ASN A 20 -28.66 29.37 -24.15
C ASN A 20 -28.82 28.99 -22.67
N ASN A 21 -30.06 28.82 -22.21
CA ASN A 21 -30.31 28.34 -20.86
C ASN A 21 -30.45 26.82 -20.84
N ILE A 22 -30.04 26.22 -19.73
CA ILE A 22 -30.43 24.88 -19.34
C ILE A 22 -31.32 24.98 -18.10
N GLU A 23 -32.50 24.39 -18.19
CA GLU A 23 -33.44 24.29 -17.09
C GLU A 23 -33.32 22.90 -16.47
N VAL A 24 -33.20 22.83 -15.14
CA VAL A 24 -33.05 21.55 -14.42
C VAL A 24 -34.15 21.43 -13.37
N THR A 25 -35.03 20.47 -13.57
CA THR A 25 -36.13 20.13 -12.66
C THR A 25 -35.73 18.97 -11.77
N VAL A 26 -35.92 19.09 -10.46
CA VAL A 26 -35.73 18.00 -9.49
C VAL A 26 -37.06 17.60 -8.87
N ASP A 27 -37.16 16.38 -8.34
CA ASP A 27 -38.40 15.85 -7.76
C ASP A 27 -38.81 16.46 -6.41
N ASP A 28 -37.90 17.22 -5.79
CA ASP A 28 -38.06 17.81 -4.47
C ASP A 28 -37.70 19.29 -4.51
N SER A 29 -38.73 20.15 -4.58
CA SER A 29 -38.55 21.61 -4.63
C SER A 29 -37.84 22.18 -3.41
N SER A 30 -37.80 21.46 -2.27
CA SER A 30 -37.06 21.90 -1.09
C SER A 30 -35.54 21.87 -1.31
N TYR A 31 -35.05 21.09 -2.27
CA TYR A 31 -33.64 21.03 -2.64
C TYR A 31 -33.11 22.42 -3.01
N TRP A 32 -33.85 23.16 -3.85
CA TRP A 32 -33.44 24.50 -4.28
C TRP A 32 -33.67 25.60 -3.24
N SER A 33 -34.33 25.31 -2.11
CA SER A 33 -34.67 26.33 -1.10
C SER A 33 -33.45 27.06 -0.53
N LYS A 34 -32.29 26.38 -0.53
CA LYS A 34 -31.00 26.90 -0.06
C LYS A 34 -30.20 27.61 -1.16
N ALA A 35 -30.64 27.52 -2.41
CA ALA A 35 -29.96 28.10 -3.57
C ALA A 35 -30.32 29.58 -3.74
N ASN A 36 -29.32 30.42 -3.97
CA ASN A 36 -29.45 31.85 -4.25
C ASN A 36 -28.96 32.16 -5.67
N ALA A 37 -29.52 33.22 -6.27
CA ALA A 37 -29.01 33.71 -7.53
C ALA A 37 -27.51 34.03 -7.40
N GLY A 38 -26.70 33.55 -8.34
CA GLY A 38 -25.24 33.64 -8.29
C GLY A 38 -24.53 32.43 -7.68
N ASP A 39 -25.26 31.50 -7.05
CA ASP A 39 -24.65 30.27 -6.52
C ASP A 39 -24.12 29.38 -7.65
N SER A 40 -23.03 28.67 -7.36
CA SER A 40 -22.45 27.71 -8.28
C SER A 40 -22.91 26.30 -7.97
N ILE A 41 -23.45 25.65 -8.99
CA ILE A 41 -24.05 24.32 -8.92
C ILE A 41 -23.47 23.48 -10.06
N ALA A 42 -23.01 22.28 -9.75
CA ALA A 42 -22.50 21.35 -10.74
C ALA A 42 -23.67 20.60 -11.38
N ILE A 43 -23.78 20.66 -12.71
CA ILE A 43 -24.71 19.87 -13.53
C ILE A 43 -23.89 18.89 -14.37
N ASN A 44 -23.98 17.59 -14.10
CA ASN A 44 -23.07 16.57 -14.64
C ASN A 44 -21.58 16.95 -14.48
N GLY A 45 -21.23 17.56 -13.34
CA GLY A 45 -19.86 18.04 -13.09
C GLY A 45 -19.47 19.31 -13.84
N VAL A 46 -20.39 19.97 -14.56
CA VAL A 46 -20.14 21.30 -15.13
C VAL A 46 -20.59 22.35 -14.13
N CYS A 47 -19.67 23.17 -13.64
CA CYS A 47 -19.97 24.28 -12.75
C CYS A 47 -20.76 25.36 -13.50
N LEU A 48 -22.03 25.54 -13.15
CA LEU A 48 -22.90 26.57 -13.71
C LEU A 48 -23.39 27.53 -12.63
N THR A 49 -23.63 28.77 -13.04
CA THR A 49 -24.15 29.82 -12.16
C THR A 49 -25.66 29.87 -12.25
N LEU A 50 -26.32 29.79 -11.08
CA LEU A 50 -27.77 29.92 -10.99
C LEU A 50 -28.20 31.36 -11.33
N LEU A 51 -29.09 31.51 -12.33
CA LEU A 51 -29.47 32.83 -12.83
C LEU A 51 -30.39 33.61 -11.90
N GLU A 52 -31.30 32.91 -11.24
CA GLU A 52 -32.31 33.50 -10.39
C GLU A 52 -32.64 32.58 -9.22
N LYS A 53 -33.16 33.16 -8.13
CA LYS A 53 -33.64 32.37 -7.01
C LYS A 53 -34.78 31.46 -7.47
N VAL A 54 -34.63 30.16 -7.24
CA VAL A 54 -35.61 29.17 -7.69
C VAL A 54 -36.92 29.32 -6.94
N LYS A 55 -38.02 29.47 -7.69
CA LYS A 55 -39.39 29.44 -7.17
C LYS A 55 -40.05 28.18 -7.71
N GLY A 56 -40.00 27.08 -6.94
CA GLY A 56 -40.51 25.78 -7.35
C GLY A 56 -39.41 24.73 -7.46
N ASP A 57 -39.53 23.83 -8.42
CA ASP A 57 -38.69 22.64 -8.60
C ASP A 57 -37.64 22.79 -9.73
N THR A 58 -37.69 23.88 -10.49
CA THR A 58 -36.92 24.06 -11.72
C THR A 58 -35.96 25.23 -11.61
N ALA A 59 -34.67 24.94 -11.64
CA ALA A 59 -33.59 25.91 -11.66
C ALA A 59 -33.17 26.27 -13.10
N LYS A 60 -32.69 27.50 -13.31
CA LYS A 60 -32.21 27.96 -14.63
C LYS A 60 -30.76 28.39 -14.57
N PHE A 61 -30.00 27.92 -15.53
CA PHE A 61 -28.58 28.23 -15.68
C PHE A 61 -28.32 28.71 -17.09
N PHE A 62 -27.44 29.70 -17.24
CA PHE A 62 -26.92 30.06 -18.55
C PHE A 62 -25.69 29.20 -18.84
N VAL A 63 -25.64 28.59 -20.02
CA VAL A 63 -24.49 27.80 -20.46
C VAL A 63 -23.85 28.45 -21.68
N MET A 64 -22.55 28.76 -21.57
CA MET A 64 -21.78 29.26 -22.70
C MET A 64 -21.75 28.20 -23.81
N GLU A 65 -21.86 28.64 -25.06
CA GLU A 65 -21.91 27.72 -26.21
C GLU A 65 -20.68 26.81 -26.29
N GLU A 66 -19.50 27.35 -25.96
CA GLU A 66 -18.25 26.58 -25.86
C GLU A 66 -18.32 25.50 -24.78
N THR A 67 -18.74 25.85 -23.56
CA THR A 67 -18.94 24.89 -22.46
C THR A 67 -19.93 23.81 -22.84
N ARG A 68 -21.02 24.16 -23.54
CA ARG A 68 -21.99 23.19 -24.03
C ARG A 68 -21.34 22.20 -25.00
N LYS A 69 -20.64 22.69 -26.04
CA LYS A 69 -19.99 21.86 -27.08
C LYS A 69 -18.88 20.95 -26.54
N LEU A 70 -18.17 21.38 -25.50
CA LEU A 70 -17.05 20.63 -24.92
C LEU A 70 -17.48 19.67 -23.81
N THR A 71 -18.77 19.58 -23.51
CA THR A 71 -19.32 18.70 -22.46
C THR A 71 -20.49 17.90 -23.00
N ASN A 72 -20.96 16.91 -22.23
CA ASN A 72 -22.15 16.14 -22.59
C ASN A 72 -23.45 16.94 -22.49
N LEU A 73 -23.40 18.20 -22.05
CA LEU A 73 -24.56 19.10 -22.09
C LEU A 73 -25.00 19.42 -23.53
N GLU A 74 -24.12 19.25 -24.53
CA GLU A 74 -24.52 19.33 -25.94
C GLU A 74 -25.61 18.32 -26.29
N SER A 75 -25.57 17.14 -25.66
CA SER A 75 -26.51 16.05 -25.92
C SER A 75 -27.89 16.24 -25.28
N ILE A 76 -28.07 17.28 -24.46
CA ILE A 76 -29.34 17.61 -23.83
C ILE A 76 -30.20 18.38 -24.84
N GLY A 77 -31.33 17.77 -25.19
CA GLY A 77 -32.27 18.28 -26.18
C GLY A 77 -33.45 19.04 -25.58
N ASP A 78 -34.47 19.24 -26.40
CA ASP A 78 -35.79 19.76 -26.03
C ASP A 78 -36.85 18.66 -25.85
N ASP A 79 -36.57 17.45 -26.33
CA ASP A 79 -37.36 16.22 -26.14
C ASP A 79 -36.79 15.40 -24.97
N PHE A 80 -37.59 15.21 -23.92
CA PHE A 80 -37.15 14.49 -22.71
C PHE A 80 -36.78 13.02 -22.99
N GLU A 81 -35.47 12.76 -23.05
CA GLU A 81 -34.86 11.45 -23.21
C GLU A 81 -34.17 10.98 -21.92
N ARG A 82 -33.78 9.70 -21.91
CA ARG A 82 -32.99 9.11 -20.80
C ARG A 82 -31.70 9.90 -20.51
N LYS A 83 -31.08 10.50 -21.52
CA LYS A 83 -29.81 11.25 -21.41
C LYS A 83 -29.95 12.58 -20.66
N ASP A 84 -31.18 13.08 -20.54
CA ASP A 84 -31.49 14.33 -19.86
C ASP A 84 -31.53 14.19 -18.34
N ASN A 85 -31.34 12.98 -17.81
CA ASN A 85 -31.10 12.81 -16.37
C ASN A 85 -29.69 13.28 -16.03
N VAL A 86 -29.60 14.34 -15.24
CA VAL A 86 -28.35 15.00 -14.86
C VAL A 86 -28.11 14.90 -13.37
N ASN A 87 -26.86 14.70 -12.98
CA ASN A 87 -26.44 14.82 -11.59
C ASN A 87 -26.38 16.30 -11.19
N VAL A 88 -26.85 16.60 -9.98
CA VAL A 88 -26.88 17.95 -9.42
C VAL A 88 -26.18 17.95 -8.05
N GLU A 89 -25.25 18.88 -7.86
CA GLU A 89 -24.51 19.07 -6.61
C GLU A 89 -24.28 20.57 -6.36
N HIS A 90 -24.61 21.05 -5.15
CA HIS A 90 -24.23 22.38 -4.68
C HIS A 90 -22.73 22.45 -4.39
N ALA A 91 -22.10 23.60 -4.68
CA ALA A 91 -20.74 23.85 -4.20
C ALA A 91 -20.68 23.80 -2.67
N LEU A 92 -19.57 23.28 -2.14
CA LEU A 92 -19.35 23.16 -0.70
C LEU A 92 -19.41 24.52 0.01
N GLN A 93 -20.13 24.56 1.12
CA GLN A 93 -20.15 25.66 2.06
C GLN A 93 -19.22 25.38 3.26
N HIS A 94 -18.89 26.43 4.01
CA HIS A 94 -18.07 26.28 5.21
C HIS A 94 -18.79 25.41 6.24
N GLY A 95 -18.17 24.29 6.63
CA GLY A 95 -18.73 23.32 7.58
C GLY A 95 -19.35 22.09 6.93
N ASP A 96 -19.46 22.04 5.60
CA ASP A 96 -19.90 20.83 4.90
C ASP A 96 -18.87 19.70 5.00
N SER A 97 -19.36 18.46 4.97
CA SER A 97 -18.50 17.26 5.05
C SER A 97 -17.77 17.00 3.72
N LEU A 98 -16.47 16.73 3.82
CA LEU A 98 -15.65 16.29 2.68
C LEU A 98 -15.74 14.77 2.53
N GLY A 99 -16.69 14.29 1.73
CA GLY A 99 -16.91 12.85 1.55
C GLY A 99 -16.36 12.25 0.24
N GLY A 100 -16.07 13.07 -0.76
CA GLY A 100 -15.47 12.65 -2.03
C GLY A 100 -14.15 13.36 -2.33
N HIS A 101 -13.55 13.10 -3.49
CA HIS A 101 -12.31 13.79 -3.89
C HIS A 101 -12.60 15.24 -4.33
N HIS A 102 -11.55 16.05 -4.47
CA HIS A 102 -11.70 17.45 -4.87
C HIS A 102 -12.08 17.55 -6.36
N VAL A 103 -13.32 17.95 -6.61
CA VAL A 103 -13.89 18.23 -7.93
C VAL A 103 -14.07 19.74 -8.08
N LEU A 104 -13.60 20.34 -9.17
CA LEU A 104 -13.72 21.77 -9.44
C LEU A 104 -14.99 22.12 -10.19
N GLY A 105 -15.59 21.15 -10.88
CA GLY A 105 -16.67 21.38 -11.83
C GLY A 105 -16.13 21.88 -13.17
N HIS A 106 -14.87 21.59 -13.47
CA HIS A 106 -14.17 21.92 -14.72
C HIS A 106 -13.92 20.62 -15.48
N VAL A 107 -14.89 20.25 -16.30
CA VAL A 107 -14.82 19.06 -17.16
C VAL A 107 -13.64 19.19 -18.13
N ASP A 108 -12.73 18.21 -18.11
CA ASP A 108 -11.56 18.17 -19.01
C ASP A 108 -11.93 17.74 -20.43
N GLY A 109 -13.05 17.04 -20.56
CA GLY A 109 -13.61 16.65 -21.85
C GLY A 109 -14.67 15.57 -21.73
N VAL A 110 -15.05 15.03 -22.88
CA VAL A 110 -16.10 14.01 -23.01
C VAL A 110 -15.51 12.67 -23.45
N ALA A 111 -15.81 11.64 -22.67
CA ALA A 111 -15.52 10.25 -22.96
C ALA A 111 -16.78 9.50 -23.40
N ARG A 112 -16.63 8.23 -23.82
CA ARG A 112 -17.77 7.37 -24.18
C ARG A 112 -17.82 6.11 -23.34
N VAL A 113 -19.01 5.65 -23.00
CA VAL A 113 -19.20 4.33 -22.41
C VAL A 113 -18.94 3.27 -23.48
N SER A 114 -17.94 2.42 -23.28
CA SER A 114 -17.58 1.36 -24.22
C SER A 114 -18.20 0.01 -23.87
N GLU A 115 -18.33 -0.30 -22.58
CA GLU A 115 -18.91 -1.57 -22.11
C GLU A 115 -19.63 -1.38 -20.78
N ILE A 116 -20.71 -2.13 -20.56
CA ILE A 116 -21.42 -2.23 -19.28
C ILE A 116 -21.61 -3.70 -18.93
N ILE A 117 -21.22 -4.08 -17.72
CA ILE A 117 -21.37 -5.44 -17.20
C ILE A 117 -22.14 -5.38 -15.88
N ASP A 118 -23.40 -5.80 -15.91
CA ASP A 118 -24.22 -5.98 -14.70
C ASP A 118 -23.84 -7.30 -14.00
N ARG A 119 -23.60 -7.22 -12.68
CA ARG A 119 -23.20 -8.36 -11.85
C ARG A 119 -24.40 -8.93 -11.10
N LYS A 120 -24.30 -10.19 -10.68
CA LYS A 120 -25.37 -10.89 -9.94
C LYS A 120 -25.67 -10.29 -8.57
N ASP A 121 -24.71 -9.59 -7.97
CA ASP A 121 -24.85 -8.90 -6.69
C ASP A 121 -25.49 -7.50 -6.81
N GLY A 122 -25.93 -7.11 -8.02
CA GLY A 122 -26.53 -5.81 -8.29
C GLY A 122 -25.53 -4.67 -8.49
N SER A 123 -24.22 -4.95 -8.46
CA SER A 123 -23.20 -3.98 -8.90
C SER A 123 -23.09 -3.92 -10.43
N ARG A 124 -22.52 -2.84 -10.95
CA ARG A 124 -22.30 -2.62 -12.38
C ARG A 124 -20.88 -2.18 -12.64
N ASP A 125 -20.17 -2.90 -13.48
CA ASP A 125 -18.91 -2.41 -14.04
C ASP A 125 -19.22 -1.59 -15.29
N VAL A 126 -18.61 -0.41 -15.40
CA VAL A 126 -18.71 0.47 -16.56
C VAL A 126 -17.32 0.74 -17.09
N TRP A 127 -17.10 0.40 -18.35
CA TRP A 127 -15.88 0.74 -19.08
C TRP A 127 -16.08 2.02 -19.87
N ILE A 128 -15.09 2.88 -19.80
CA ILE A 128 -15.06 4.19 -20.42
C ILE A 128 -13.89 4.25 -21.39
N ASP A 129 -14.17 4.63 -22.63
CA ASP A 129 -13.20 4.94 -23.67
C ASP A 129 -12.85 6.42 -23.66
N ILE A 130 -11.57 6.70 -23.41
CA ILE A 130 -10.95 8.04 -23.35
C ILE A 130 -9.99 8.26 -24.53
N SER A 131 -10.14 7.54 -25.63
CA SER A 131 -9.36 7.72 -26.85
C SER A 131 -9.46 9.13 -27.45
N SER A 132 -10.56 9.85 -27.19
CA SER A 132 -10.74 11.26 -27.56
C SER A 132 -9.78 12.22 -26.86
N PHE A 133 -9.19 11.82 -25.72
CA PHE A 133 -8.27 12.66 -24.96
C PHE A 133 -6.83 12.48 -25.47
N PRO A 134 -6.07 13.57 -25.68
CA PRO A 134 -4.64 13.46 -25.95
C PRO A 134 -3.93 12.83 -24.74
N ASN A 135 -2.90 12.02 -24.98
CA ASN A 135 -2.14 11.32 -23.91
C ASN A 135 -1.68 12.28 -22.81
N SER A 136 -1.29 13.50 -23.18
CA SER A 136 -0.83 14.52 -22.24
C SER A 136 -1.92 15.01 -21.27
N ALA A 137 -3.20 14.93 -21.66
CA ALA A 137 -4.33 15.37 -20.84
C ALA A 137 -4.95 14.25 -20.00
N ILE A 138 -4.52 13.00 -20.15
CA ILE A 138 -5.01 11.89 -19.33
C ILE A 138 -4.25 11.88 -18.01
N HIS A 139 -5.00 11.93 -16.90
CA HIS A 139 -4.47 11.86 -15.55
C HIS A 139 -5.24 10.78 -14.77
N LEU A 140 -4.86 9.53 -14.99
CA LEU A 140 -5.55 8.36 -14.46
C LEU A 140 -4.55 7.41 -13.83
N VAL A 141 -4.86 6.91 -12.63
CA VAL A 141 -4.02 5.91 -11.94
C VAL A 141 -4.92 4.82 -11.36
N HIS A 142 -4.43 3.58 -11.33
CA HIS A 142 -5.17 2.47 -10.75
C HIS A 142 -5.44 2.73 -9.26
N LYS A 143 -6.68 2.54 -8.81
CA LYS A 143 -7.18 2.94 -7.47
C LYS A 143 -7.15 4.43 -7.18
N GLY A 144 -6.88 5.28 -8.18
CA GLY A 144 -7.03 6.72 -8.08
C GLY A 144 -8.48 7.17 -8.20
N SER A 145 -8.69 8.45 -7.88
CA SER A 145 -9.98 9.11 -8.04
C SER A 145 -10.21 9.56 -9.48
N ILE A 146 -11.48 9.51 -9.91
CA ILE A 146 -11.94 10.01 -11.19
C ILE A 146 -13.36 10.57 -11.03
N CYS A 147 -13.67 11.68 -11.68
CA CYS A 147 -15.02 12.24 -11.69
C CYS A 147 -15.72 11.92 -13.03
N MET A 148 -16.89 11.29 -12.94
CA MET A 148 -17.74 10.94 -14.09
C MET A 148 -19.11 11.58 -13.96
N ASP A 149 -19.48 12.49 -14.86
CA ASP A 149 -20.71 13.28 -14.76
C ASP A 149 -20.90 13.93 -13.39
N GLY A 150 -19.81 14.44 -12.80
CA GLY A 150 -19.82 15.00 -11.45
C GLY A 150 -19.77 13.97 -10.34
N THR A 151 -19.83 12.65 -10.61
CA THR A 151 -19.77 11.62 -9.56
C THR A 151 -18.32 11.24 -9.27
N SER A 152 -17.89 11.38 -8.01
CA SER A 152 -16.58 10.92 -7.53
C SER A 152 -16.52 9.40 -7.42
N LEU A 153 -15.62 8.77 -8.18
CA LEU A 153 -15.46 7.33 -8.29
C LEU A 153 -14.00 6.90 -8.13
N THR A 154 -13.78 5.59 -8.01
CA THR A 154 -12.46 4.98 -7.95
C THR A 154 -12.20 4.16 -9.20
N VAL A 155 -11.04 4.37 -9.83
CA VAL A 155 -10.60 3.62 -11.00
C VAL A 155 -10.28 2.17 -10.57
N ALA A 156 -11.08 1.23 -11.06
CA ALA A 156 -10.96 -0.17 -10.72
C ALA A 156 -9.96 -0.92 -11.63
N GLU A 157 -9.78 -0.46 -12.87
CA GLU A 157 -8.85 -1.05 -13.85
C GLU A 157 -8.56 -0.06 -14.96
N ILE A 158 -7.37 -0.15 -15.58
CA ILE A 158 -6.96 0.66 -16.74
C ILE A 158 -6.44 -0.29 -17.81
N ARG A 159 -6.89 -0.12 -19.06
CA ARG A 159 -6.44 -0.86 -20.23
C ARG A 159 -6.27 0.11 -21.40
N ASP A 160 -5.03 0.45 -21.73
CA ASP A 160 -4.70 1.39 -22.80
C ASP A 160 -5.52 2.70 -22.67
N LYS A 161 -6.37 3.02 -23.66
CA LYS A 161 -7.26 4.18 -23.69
C LYS A 161 -8.64 3.93 -23.08
N THR A 162 -8.75 2.91 -22.24
CA THR A 162 -9.99 2.60 -21.53
C THR A 162 -9.75 2.41 -20.05
N PHE A 163 -10.77 2.68 -19.24
CA PHE A 163 -10.74 2.38 -17.81
C PHE A 163 -12.08 1.88 -17.32
N ARG A 164 -12.06 1.16 -16.20
CA ARG A 164 -13.24 0.62 -15.56
C ARG A 164 -13.49 1.29 -14.22
N VAL A 165 -14.75 1.58 -13.93
CA VAL A 165 -15.26 1.85 -12.60
C VAL A 165 -16.27 0.78 -12.20
N SER A 166 -16.32 0.46 -10.91
CA SER A 166 -17.32 -0.46 -10.35
C SER A 166 -18.31 0.32 -9.51
N LEU A 167 -19.58 0.28 -9.90
CA LEU A 167 -20.67 1.01 -9.28
C LEU A 167 -21.46 0.09 -8.36
N ILE A 168 -21.53 0.43 -7.09
CA ILE A 168 -22.38 -0.25 -6.12
C ILE A 168 -23.85 0.16 -6.32
N HIS A 169 -24.77 -0.64 -5.76
CA HIS A 169 -26.20 -0.39 -5.83
C HIS A 169 -26.59 1.03 -5.39
N HIS A 170 -26.00 1.52 -4.30
CA HIS A 170 -26.28 2.88 -3.80
C HIS A 170 -25.89 3.97 -4.82
N THR A 171 -24.70 3.87 -5.42
CA THR A 171 -24.22 4.84 -6.42
C THR A 171 -25.10 4.81 -7.67
N LEU A 172 -25.52 3.62 -8.13
CA LEU A 172 -26.45 3.51 -9.24
C LEU A 172 -27.78 4.20 -8.93
N ALA A 173 -28.37 3.91 -7.77
CA ALA A 173 -29.67 4.45 -7.40
C ALA A 173 -29.71 5.99 -7.26
N HIS A 174 -28.59 6.60 -6.86
CA HIS A 174 -28.52 8.03 -6.53
C HIS A 174 -27.78 8.89 -7.58
N THR A 175 -27.39 8.32 -8.71
CA THR A 175 -26.72 9.05 -9.79
C THR A 175 -27.39 8.78 -11.14
N ASN A 176 -27.10 9.62 -12.12
CA ASN A 176 -27.55 9.44 -13.49
C ASN A 176 -26.88 8.24 -14.19
N LEU A 177 -25.87 7.63 -13.58
CA LEU A 177 -25.11 6.52 -14.17
C LEU A 177 -25.98 5.26 -14.38
N GLN A 178 -27.06 5.10 -13.60
CA GLN A 178 -28.08 4.06 -13.86
C GLN A 178 -28.73 4.20 -15.25
N TYR A 179 -28.81 5.44 -15.73
CA TYR A 179 -29.37 5.83 -17.01
C TYR A 179 -28.31 5.94 -18.10
N ARG A 180 -27.09 5.42 -17.94
CA ARG A 180 -26.08 5.35 -19.02
C ARG A 180 -26.09 3.98 -19.71
N ARG A 181 -25.82 3.97 -21.02
CA ARG A 181 -25.72 2.80 -21.94
C ARG A 181 -24.42 2.95 -22.74
N VAL A 182 -23.96 1.83 -23.30
CA VAL A 182 -22.86 1.82 -24.27
C VAL A 182 -23.12 2.84 -25.40
N GLY A 183 -22.11 3.63 -25.72
CA GLY A 183 -22.13 4.72 -26.69
C GLY A 183 -22.45 6.10 -26.11
N ASP A 184 -23.05 6.17 -24.91
CA ASP A 184 -23.38 7.45 -24.27
C ASP A 184 -22.13 8.24 -23.90
N GLN A 185 -22.26 9.57 -23.96
CA GLN A 185 -21.22 10.51 -23.56
C GLN A 185 -21.21 10.71 -22.04
N ILE A 186 -20.01 10.77 -21.46
CA ILE A 186 -19.79 11.07 -20.04
C ILE A 186 -18.75 12.19 -19.91
N ASN A 187 -19.04 13.18 -19.09
CA ASN A 187 -18.08 14.20 -18.70
C ASN A 187 -17.03 13.58 -17.80
N ILE A 188 -15.76 13.82 -18.13
CA ILE A 188 -14.62 13.41 -17.31
C ILE A 188 -13.98 14.64 -16.71
N GLU A 189 -13.81 14.61 -15.40
CA GLU A 189 -12.86 15.48 -14.70
C GLU A 189 -11.84 14.59 -13.98
N PHE A 190 -10.57 14.71 -14.38
CA PHE A 190 -9.47 14.01 -13.73
C PHE A 190 -9.13 14.64 -12.38
N ASP A 191 -8.53 13.84 -11.51
CA ASP A 191 -8.12 14.26 -10.17
C ASP A 191 -7.18 15.48 -10.21
N THR A 192 -7.55 16.51 -9.45
CA THR A 192 -6.84 17.79 -9.42
C THR A 192 -5.43 17.69 -8.83
N MET A 193 -5.18 16.77 -7.90
CA MET A 193 -3.84 16.53 -7.38
C MET A 193 -2.96 15.93 -8.48
N LEU A 194 -3.48 14.96 -9.26
CA LEU A 194 -2.75 14.40 -10.40
C LEU A 194 -2.46 15.44 -11.49
N LYS A 195 -3.40 16.35 -11.76
CA LYS A 195 -3.17 17.48 -12.69
C LYS A 195 -2.07 18.41 -12.18
N THR A 196 -2.13 18.78 -10.91
CA THR A 196 -1.18 19.73 -10.28
C THR A 196 0.23 19.15 -10.23
N MET A 197 0.37 17.86 -9.89
CA MET A 197 1.66 17.16 -9.93
C MET A 197 2.28 17.23 -11.32
N LYS A 198 1.49 17.11 -12.40
CA LYS A 198 1.99 17.21 -13.77
C LYS A 198 2.31 18.65 -14.19
N MET A 199 1.49 19.64 -13.82
CA MET A 199 1.73 21.05 -14.17
C MET A 199 2.99 21.63 -13.50
N ASN A 200 3.25 21.29 -12.23
CA ASN A 200 4.47 21.70 -11.55
C ASN A 200 5.72 21.14 -12.23
N ASN A 201 5.61 19.98 -12.88
CA ASN A 201 6.69 19.40 -13.68
C ASN A 201 6.88 20.11 -15.03
N VAL A 202 5.83 20.71 -15.61
CA VAL A 202 5.90 21.47 -16.88
C VAL A 202 6.50 22.86 -16.67
N GLN A 203 6.08 23.62 -15.65
CA GLN A 203 6.64 24.96 -15.38
C GLN A 203 8.13 24.91 -14.97
N GLN A 204 8.58 23.84 -14.30
CA GLN A 204 10.00 23.62 -14.03
C GLN A 204 10.80 23.23 -15.30
N ALA A 205 10.16 22.62 -16.29
CA ALA A 205 10.78 22.27 -17.57
C ALA A 205 10.94 23.50 -18.50
N GLU A 206 9.99 24.45 -18.47
CA GLU A 206 10.06 25.67 -19.28
C GLU A 206 11.17 26.64 -18.82
N GLN A 207 11.46 26.71 -17.53
CA GLN A 207 12.58 27.51 -17.01
C GLN A 207 13.97 26.88 -17.25
N SER A 208 14.04 25.60 -17.66
CA SER A 208 15.30 24.86 -17.79
C SER A 208 15.67 24.46 -19.21
N GLY A 209 15.08 25.10 -20.23
CA GLY A 209 15.51 24.99 -21.61
C GLY A 209 15.27 23.60 -22.21
N GLY A 210 14.01 23.32 -22.55
CA GLY A 210 13.61 22.50 -23.72
C GLY A 210 14.00 21.02 -23.83
N GLN A 211 14.89 20.47 -23.02
CA GLN A 211 15.37 19.08 -23.16
C GLN A 211 14.86 18.10 -22.08
N LYS A 212 14.09 18.57 -21.09
CA LYS A 212 13.73 17.76 -19.92
C LYS A 212 12.43 16.96 -20.03
N MET A 213 11.47 17.30 -20.90
CA MET A 213 10.14 16.64 -20.87
C MET A 213 10.16 15.13 -21.16
N GLU A 214 11.03 14.62 -22.02
CA GLU A 214 11.15 13.16 -22.24
C GLU A 214 11.74 12.43 -21.01
N VAL A 215 12.66 13.07 -20.29
CA VAL A 215 13.35 12.47 -19.14
C VAL A 215 12.43 12.34 -17.92
N TRP A 216 11.51 13.29 -17.70
CA TRP A 216 10.55 13.21 -16.58
C TRP A 216 9.37 12.28 -16.87
N ASP A 217 8.91 12.15 -18.12
CA ASP A 217 7.89 11.14 -18.49
C ASP A 217 8.44 9.72 -18.25
N GLN A 218 9.67 9.45 -18.72
CA GLN A 218 10.29 8.15 -18.52
C GLN A 218 10.55 7.86 -17.03
N LYS A 219 10.96 8.86 -16.24
CA LYS A 219 11.13 8.70 -14.79
C LYS A 219 9.82 8.33 -14.10
N LEU A 220 8.72 9.03 -14.38
CA LEU A 220 7.42 8.74 -13.76
C LEU A 220 6.88 7.36 -14.16
N VAL A 221 7.06 6.99 -15.43
CA VAL A 221 6.73 5.65 -15.92
C VAL A 221 7.57 4.58 -15.22
N ASP A 222 8.87 4.85 -15.05
CA ASP A 222 9.75 3.92 -14.35
C ASP A 222 9.36 3.77 -12.88
N GLU A 223 8.98 4.87 -12.22
CA GLU A 223 8.49 4.84 -10.85
C GLU A 223 7.19 4.03 -10.75
N ASP A 224 6.18 4.27 -11.60
CA ASP A 224 4.91 3.52 -11.61
C ASP A 224 5.13 2.01 -11.87
N LEU A 225 5.92 1.66 -12.88
CA LEU A 225 6.22 0.26 -13.19
C LEU A 225 7.05 -0.41 -12.09
N MET A 226 7.93 0.34 -11.42
CA MET A 226 8.62 -0.14 -10.23
C MET A 226 7.65 -0.34 -9.04
N GLU A 227 6.63 0.50 -8.88
CA GLU A 227 5.56 0.25 -7.89
C GLU A 227 4.83 -1.06 -8.19
N GLN A 228 4.52 -1.33 -9.47
CA GLN A 228 3.94 -2.61 -9.88
C GLN A 228 4.87 -3.79 -9.54
N ALA A 229 6.18 -3.65 -9.73
CA ALA A 229 7.16 -4.65 -9.32
C ALA A 229 7.17 -4.85 -7.79
N PHE A 230 7.05 -3.79 -6.99
CA PHE A 230 6.91 -3.92 -5.53
C PHE A 230 5.62 -4.63 -5.11
N LEU A 231 4.49 -4.39 -5.78
CA LEU A 231 3.26 -5.12 -5.52
C LEU A 231 3.43 -6.63 -5.77
N GLU A 232 4.16 -7.02 -6.83
CA GLU A 232 4.53 -8.41 -7.07
C GLU A 232 5.45 -8.93 -5.96
N ALA A 233 6.50 -8.18 -5.59
CA ALA A 233 7.45 -8.55 -4.54
C ALA A 233 6.74 -8.89 -3.21
N MET A 234 5.74 -8.09 -2.82
CA MET A 234 5.01 -8.28 -1.57
C MET A 234 4.25 -9.60 -1.48
N LYS A 235 3.93 -10.26 -2.60
CA LYS A 235 3.32 -11.60 -2.61
C LYS A 235 4.25 -12.67 -2.04
N GLY A 236 5.57 -12.48 -2.14
CA GLY A 236 6.59 -13.37 -1.58
C GLY A 236 7.03 -13.03 -0.16
N ARG A 237 6.45 -11.99 0.48
CA ARG A 237 6.96 -11.43 1.74
C ARG A 237 7.02 -12.45 2.89
N THR A 238 6.13 -13.43 2.91
CA THR A 238 5.98 -14.40 4.01
C THR A 238 6.66 -15.75 3.75
N THR A 239 7.12 -15.99 2.52
CA THR A 239 7.52 -17.34 2.06
C THR A 239 8.95 -17.43 1.51
N THR A 240 9.61 -16.30 1.28
CA THR A 240 10.92 -16.24 0.57
C THR A 240 12.14 -16.43 1.47
N ALA A 241 12.06 -16.05 2.74
CA ALA A 241 13.19 -16.11 3.65
C ALA A 241 13.84 -17.52 3.64
N PRO A 242 15.19 -17.61 3.61
CA PRO A 242 16.17 -16.53 3.82
C PRO A 242 16.50 -15.68 2.57
N ASN A 243 15.87 -15.96 1.43
CA ASN A 243 16.02 -15.16 0.21
C ASN A 243 15.21 -13.85 0.31
N PRO A 244 15.55 -12.82 -0.48
CA PRO A 244 14.77 -11.59 -0.54
C PRO A 244 13.42 -11.82 -1.24
N TRP A 245 12.41 -11.04 -0.87
CA TRP A 245 11.16 -10.95 -1.63
C TRP A 245 11.33 -9.96 -2.77
N VAL A 246 11.65 -10.50 -3.95
CA VAL A 246 11.88 -9.72 -5.17
C VAL A 246 10.66 -9.81 -6.07
N GLY A 247 10.33 -8.72 -6.75
CA GLY A 247 9.31 -8.65 -7.80
C GLY A 247 9.92 -8.17 -9.11
N CYS A 248 9.31 -8.60 -10.21
CA CYS A 248 9.69 -8.25 -11.57
C CYS A 248 8.43 -8.05 -12.41
N VAL A 249 8.40 -6.98 -13.20
CA VAL A 249 7.43 -6.79 -14.27
C VAL A 249 8.16 -6.53 -15.58
N ILE A 250 7.67 -7.14 -16.66
CA ILE A 250 8.22 -6.97 -18.01
C ILE A 250 7.19 -6.21 -18.83
N VAL A 251 7.63 -5.16 -19.52
CA VAL A 251 6.80 -4.36 -20.43
C VAL A 251 7.28 -4.41 -21.87
N ASP A 252 6.34 -4.41 -22.80
CA ASP A 252 6.61 -4.30 -24.23
C ASP A 252 7.09 -2.89 -24.62
N LYS A 253 7.40 -2.71 -25.91
CA LYS A 253 7.79 -1.40 -26.48
C LYS A 253 6.74 -0.30 -26.36
N ASN A 254 5.47 -0.66 -26.12
CA ASN A 254 4.35 0.25 -25.94
C ASN A 254 4.05 0.49 -24.45
N ARG A 255 4.91 0.00 -23.53
CA ARG A 255 4.78 0.10 -22.06
C ARG A 255 3.61 -0.72 -21.49
N ASN A 256 3.07 -1.69 -22.21
CA ASN A 256 2.09 -2.63 -21.66
C ASN A 256 2.80 -3.69 -20.83
N ILE A 257 2.28 -4.01 -19.65
CA ILE A 257 2.80 -5.12 -18.85
C ILE A 257 2.40 -6.44 -19.50
N ILE A 258 3.42 -7.20 -19.92
CA ILE A 258 3.26 -8.48 -20.63
C ILE A 258 3.62 -9.67 -19.75
N GLY A 259 4.36 -9.45 -18.65
CA GLY A 259 4.73 -10.50 -17.70
C GLY A 259 4.90 -9.98 -16.30
N ARG A 260 4.53 -10.82 -15.32
CA ARG A 260 4.64 -10.53 -13.89
C ARG A 260 5.26 -11.72 -13.17
N GLY A 261 6.20 -11.43 -12.28
CA GLY A 261 6.87 -12.46 -11.50
C GLY A 261 7.28 -11.96 -10.13
N TYR A 262 7.31 -12.89 -9.18
CA TYR A 262 7.90 -12.66 -7.87
C TYR A 262 8.60 -13.92 -7.41
N HIS A 263 9.57 -13.80 -6.51
CA HIS A 263 10.19 -14.97 -5.92
C HIS A 263 9.22 -15.61 -4.92
N VAL A 264 8.83 -16.86 -5.16
CA VAL A 264 7.78 -17.52 -4.36
C VAL A 264 8.33 -18.09 -3.06
N ARG A 265 9.47 -18.80 -3.10
CA ARG A 265 10.12 -19.39 -1.93
C ARG A 265 11.57 -19.75 -2.23
N ALA A 266 12.38 -19.87 -1.19
CA ALA A 266 13.77 -20.26 -1.31
C ALA A 266 13.97 -21.55 -2.12
N GLY A 267 14.89 -21.52 -3.10
CA GLY A 267 15.20 -22.65 -3.99
C GLY A 267 14.26 -22.79 -5.20
N GLN A 268 13.21 -21.97 -5.33
CA GLN A 268 12.42 -21.87 -6.56
C GLN A 268 12.95 -20.74 -7.47
N ALA A 269 12.35 -20.65 -8.66
CA ALA A 269 12.63 -19.61 -9.64
C ALA A 269 12.55 -18.19 -9.03
N HIS A 270 13.46 -17.32 -9.46
CA HIS A 270 13.50 -15.91 -9.09
C HIS A 270 12.41 -15.11 -9.81
N ALA A 271 12.26 -13.84 -9.42
CA ALA A 271 11.18 -12.99 -9.92
C ALA A 271 11.26 -12.80 -11.45
N GLU A 272 12.46 -12.59 -11.97
CA GLU A 272 12.77 -12.38 -13.38
C GLU A 272 12.41 -13.62 -14.20
N VAL A 273 12.79 -14.81 -13.69
CA VAL A 273 12.44 -16.09 -14.32
C VAL A 273 10.93 -16.27 -14.36
N ASN A 274 10.24 -16.03 -13.24
CA ASN A 274 8.78 -16.16 -13.19
C ASN A 274 8.08 -15.14 -14.10
N ALA A 275 8.61 -13.92 -14.24
CA ALA A 275 8.05 -12.92 -15.14
C ALA A 275 8.20 -13.36 -16.61
N VAL A 276 9.36 -13.89 -17.01
CA VAL A 276 9.58 -14.46 -18.35
C VAL A 276 8.64 -15.64 -18.62
N LEU A 277 8.52 -16.57 -17.67
CA LEU A 277 7.60 -17.71 -17.78
C LEU A 277 6.13 -17.27 -17.92
N ASP A 278 5.73 -16.20 -17.26
CA ASP A 278 4.40 -15.61 -17.41
C ASP A 278 4.19 -15.05 -18.83
N VAL A 279 5.19 -14.35 -19.40
CA VAL A 279 5.15 -13.90 -20.81
C VAL A 279 4.99 -15.09 -21.77
N GLU A 280 5.80 -16.15 -21.58
CA GLU A 280 5.78 -17.35 -22.41
C GLU A 280 4.43 -18.08 -22.33
N LYS A 281 3.89 -18.22 -21.11
CA LYS A 281 2.58 -18.84 -20.87
C LYS A 281 1.45 -18.07 -21.55
N ASN A 282 1.56 -16.75 -21.65
CA ASN A 282 0.58 -15.89 -22.30
C ASN A 282 0.76 -15.81 -23.83
N GLY A 283 1.70 -16.59 -24.41
CA GLY A 283 1.94 -16.65 -25.85
C GLY A 283 2.61 -15.40 -26.43
N LYS A 284 3.27 -14.60 -25.58
CA LYS A 284 3.87 -13.31 -25.94
C LYS A 284 5.41 -13.36 -26.01
N THR A 285 5.98 -14.55 -26.18
CA THR A 285 7.44 -14.76 -26.13
C THR A 285 8.21 -13.84 -27.10
N GLU A 286 7.64 -13.57 -28.28
CA GLU A 286 8.24 -12.68 -29.28
C GLU A 286 8.32 -11.21 -28.80
N GLU A 287 7.48 -10.82 -27.85
CA GLU A 287 7.46 -9.46 -27.27
C GLU A 287 8.57 -9.24 -26.23
N LEU A 288 9.32 -10.29 -25.84
CA LEU A 288 10.48 -10.18 -24.93
C LEU A 288 11.66 -9.46 -25.60
N GLU A 289 11.87 -9.68 -26.91
CA GLU A 289 12.95 -9.02 -27.65
C GLU A 289 12.66 -7.53 -27.74
N GLY A 290 13.55 -6.72 -27.17
CA GLY A 290 13.36 -5.27 -27.10
C GLY A 290 12.55 -4.77 -25.89
N ALA A 291 12.07 -5.66 -25.01
CA ALA A 291 11.29 -5.31 -23.82
C ALA A 291 12.10 -4.57 -22.75
N THR A 292 11.41 -4.00 -21.76
CA THR A 292 12.02 -3.46 -20.54
C THR A 292 11.62 -4.28 -19.31
N ALA A 293 12.58 -4.70 -18.51
CA ALA A 293 12.34 -5.41 -17.24
C ALA A 293 12.54 -4.46 -16.05
N TYR A 294 11.56 -4.39 -15.15
CA TYR A 294 11.63 -3.64 -13.89
C TYR A 294 11.77 -4.62 -12.74
N VAL A 295 12.90 -4.56 -12.02
CA VAL A 295 13.25 -5.52 -10.96
C VAL A 295 13.52 -4.78 -9.64
N THR A 296 12.92 -5.24 -8.54
CA THR A 296 13.03 -4.52 -7.26
C THR A 296 14.41 -4.62 -6.60
N LEU A 297 15.21 -5.63 -6.96
CA LEU A 297 16.58 -5.86 -6.48
C LEU A 297 17.47 -6.22 -7.67
N GLU A 298 18.76 -5.94 -7.58
CA GLU A 298 19.75 -6.30 -8.61
C GLU A 298 19.68 -7.79 -8.99
N PRO A 299 19.58 -8.13 -10.31
CA PRO A 299 19.56 -9.51 -10.76
C PRO A 299 20.82 -10.28 -10.39
N CYS A 300 20.67 -11.53 -9.97
CA CYS A 300 21.81 -12.33 -9.53
C CYS A 300 22.73 -12.73 -10.70
N HIS A 301 24.04 -12.65 -10.50
CA HIS A 301 25.09 -13.03 -11.47
C HIS A 301 25.67 -14.44 -11.23
N HIS A 302 25.62 -14.92 -9.98
CA HIS A 302 26.25 -16.18 -9.59
C HIS A 302 25.35 -17.39 -9.81
N HIS A 303 25.96 -18.53 -10.13
CA HIS A 303 25.26 -19.82 -10.22
C HIS A 303 24.96 -20.34 -8.80
N GLY A 304 23.73 -20.14 -8.34
CA GLY A 304 23.25 -20.62 -7.04
C GLY A 304 22.51 -21.95 -7.17
N ARG A 305 21.33 -22.04 -6.54
CA ARG A 305 20.41 -23.19 -6.70
C ARG A 305 19.67 -23.17 -8.05
N THR A 306 19.65 -22.01 -8.71
CA THR A 306 19.08 -21.77 -10.03
C THR A 306 20.12 -21.04 -10.90
N PRO A 307 20.02 -21.12 -12.24
CA PRO A 307 20.84 -20.32 -13.15
C PRO A 307 20.67 -18.81 -12.89
N PRO A 308 21.68 -17.99 -13.24
CA PRO A 308 21.68 -16.55 -12.95
C PRO A 308 20.70 -15.79 -13.86
N CYS A 309 20.05 -14.77 -13.28
CA CYS A 309 18.90 -14.09 -13.90
C CYS A 309 19.33 -13.08 -14.98
N ASP A 310 20.51 -12.49 -14.84
CA ASP A 310 21.11 -11.61 -15.85
C ASP A 310 21.30 -12.34 -17.20
N ARG A 311 21.77 -13.58 -17.18
CA ARG A 311 21.96 -14.42 -18.37
C ARG A 311 20.64 -14.71 -19.08
N LEU A 312 19.57 -14.97 -18.31
CA LEU A 312 18.24 -15.14 -18.87
C LEU A 312 17.77 -13.87 -19.60
N LEU A 313 17.93 -12.70 -18.97
CA LEU A 313 17.53 -11.42 -19.59
C LEU A 313 18.35 -11.13 -20.86
N ILE A 314 19.64 -11.47 -20.86
CA ILE A 314 20.51 -11.40 -22.04
C ILE A 314 20.05 -12.34 -23.15
N GLU A 315 19.75 -13.60 -22.81
CA GLU A 315 19.26 -14.60 -23.77
C GLU A 315 17.93 -14.16 -24.42
N LYS A 316 17.03 -13.58 -23.61
CA LYS A 316 15.75 -13.04 -24.09
C LYS A 316 15.87 -11.69 -24.80
N LYS A 317 17.07 -11.12 -24.89
CA LYS A 317 17.38 -9.86 -25.59
C LYS A 317 16.48 -8.70 -25.16
N VAL A 318 16.26 -8.55 -23.85
CA VAL A 318 15.60 -7.34 -23.34
C VAL A 318 16.46 -6.13 -23.69
N LYS A 319 15.82 -5.00 -24.03
CA LYS A 319 16.55 -3.77 -24.39
C LYS A 319 17.06 -3.04 -23.15
N ARG A 320 16.28 -3.08 -22.07
CA ARG A 320 16.51 -2.25 -20.89
C ARG A 320 16.13 -2.99 -19.60
N VAL A 321 16.90 -2.77 -18.54
CA VAL A 321 16.64 -3.27 -17.19
C VAL A 321 16.68 -2.10 -16.21
N VAL A 322 15.59 -1.93 -15.46
CA VAL A 322 15.41 -0.87 -14.47
C VAL A 322 15.35 -1.49 -13.08
N ILE A 323 16.17 -0.98 -12.17
CA ILE A 323 16.41 -1.59 -10.86
C ILE A 323 16.17 -0.59 -9.75
N SER A 324 15.50 -1.01 -8.68
CA SER A 324 15.31 -0.16 -7.51
C SER A 324 16.52 -0.13 -6.60
N VAL A 325 16.90 -1.30 -6.07
CA VAL A 325 17.95 -1.43 -5.05
C VAL A 325 19.10 -2.27 -5.59
N SER A 326 20.33 -1.78 -5.43
CA SER A 326 21.54 -2.59 -5.65
C SER A 326 21.74 -3.60 -4.52
N ASP A 327 22.18 -4.81 -4.83
CA ASP A 327 22.33 -5.85 -3.81
C ASP A 327 23.65 -5.68 -3.05
N PRO A 328 23.63 -5.50 -1.72
CA PRO A 328 24.86 -5.42 -0.92
C PRO A 328 25.55 -6.78 -0.73
N ASP A 329 24.96 -7.89 -1.18
CA ASP A 329 25.59 -9.21 -1.12
C ASP A 329 26.90 -9.23 -1.93
N GLU A 330 28.00 -9.60 -1.27
CA GLU A 330 29.34 -9.66 -1.87
C GLU A 330 29.42 -10.58 -3.10
N ARG A 331 28.46 -11.50 -3.26
CA ARG A 331 28.34 -12.41 -4.41
C ARG A 331 27.65 -11.79 -5.64
N VAL A 332 27.16 -10.55 -5.52
CA VAL A 332 26.45 -9.85 -6.60
C VAL A 332 27.23 -8.60 -7.02
N ASN A 333 27.75 -7.82 -6.06
CA ASN A 333 28.74 -6.73 -6.19
C ASN A 333 28.83 -5.99 -7.56
N GLY A 334 27.69 -5.68 -8.20
CA GLY A 334 27.64 -5.03 -9.51
C GLY A 334 28.00 -5.91 -10.72
N GLU A 335 28.37 -7.18 -10.53
CA GLU A 335 28.75 -8.08 -11.63
C GLU A 335 27.56 -8.36 -12.56
N GLY A 336 26.36 -8.50 -12.00
CA GLY A 336 25.13 -8.68 -12.78
C GLY A 336 24.82 -7.44 -13.62
N LEU A 337 24.97 -6.25 -13.04
CA LEU A 337 24.83 -4.99 -13.77
C LEU A 337 25.86 -4.85 -14.89
N ASN A 338 27.10 -5.23 -14.64
CA ASN A 338 28.17 -5.17 -15.63
C ASN A 338 27.91 -6.15 -16.77
N ALA A 339 27.50 -7.38 -16.48
CA ALA A 339 27.16 -8.37 -17.49
C ALA A 339 26.02 -7.92 -18.42
N LEU A 340 24.99 -7.27 -17.87
CA LEU A 340 23.91 -6.67 -18.66
C LEU A 340 24.45 -5.55 -19.58
N ARG A 341 25.26 -4.64 -19.04
CA ARG A 341 25.86 -3.54 -19.81
C ARG A 341 26.79 -4.04 -20.92
N ASP A 342 27.62 -5.04 -20.62
CA ASP A 342 28.54 -5.66 -21.58
C ASP A 342 27.81 -6.36 -22.73
N ALA A 343 26.60 -6.86 -22.48
CA ALA A 343 25.72 -7.41 -23.50
C ALA A 343 24.96 -6.34 -24.32
N GLY A 344 25.18 -5.04 -24.05
CA GLY A 344 24.54 -3.93 -24.74
C GLY A 344 23.14 -3.58 -24.22
N ILE A 345 22.75 -4.09 -23.05
CA ILE A 345 21.46 -3.79 -22.42
C ILE A 345 21.57 -2.47 -21.65
N GLU A 346 20.59 -1.58 -21.82
CA GLU A 346 20.51 -0.34 -21.06
C GLU A 346 20.14 -0.64 -19.60
N VAL A 347 20.92 -0.12 -18.64
CA VAL A 347 20.68 -0.37 -17.21
C VAL A 347 20.45 0.94 -16.47
N THR A 348 19.28 1.08 -15.83
CA THR A 348 18.95 2.20 -14.93
C THR A 348 18.82 1.68 -13.50
N THR A 349 19.48 2.32 -12.53
CA THR A 349 19.46 1.92 -11.12
C THR A 349 18.95 3.05 -10.24
N GLY A 350 18.40 2.71 -9.06
CA GLY A 350 18.01 3.69 -8.05
C GLY A 350 16.57 4.20 -8.17
N VAL A 351 15.73 3.58 -9.00
CA VAL A 351 14.31 3.98 -9.15
C VAL A 351 13.53 3.60 -7.90
N LEU A 352 12.96 4.59 -7.20
CA LEU A 352 12.30 4.39 -5.90
C LEU A 352 13.19 3.71 -4.84
N GLU A 353 14.52 3.92 -4.90
CA GLU A 353 15.49 3.21 -4.05
C GLU A 353 15.19 3.31 -2.55
N THR A 354 14.78 4.49 -2.05
CA THR A 354 14.43 4.69 -0.64
C THR A 354 13.28 3.76 -0.21
N LYS A 355 12.25 3.63 -1.05
CA LYS A 355 11.11 2.74 -0.80
C LYS A 355 11.53 1.28 -0.89
N GLY A 356 12.37 0.93 -1.88
CA GLY A 356 12.93 -0.40 -2.01
C GLY A 356 13.77 -0.82 -0.81
N LYS A 357 14.62 0.07 -0.29
CA LYS A 357 15.42 -0.14 0.93
C LYS A 357 14.55 -0.33 2.16
N GLU A 358 13.44 0.40 2.29
CA GLU A 358 12.50 0.16 3.38
C GLU A 358 11.83 -1.22 3.26
N ILE A 359 11.33 -1.56 2.06
CA ILE A 359 10.67 -2.85 1.81
C ILE A 359 11.62 -4.02 2.06
N LEU A 360 12.89 -3.91 1.66
CA LEU A 360 13.91 -4.95 1.82
C LEU A 360 14.76 -4.79 3.09
N ALA A 361 14.41 -3.87 4.00
CA ALA A 361 15.23 -3.54 5.17
C ALA A 361 15.71 -4.77 5.96
N PRO A 362 14.87 -5.80 6.22
CA PRO A 362 15.33 -7.00 6.92
C PRO A 362 16.39 -7.80 6.18
N TYR A 363 16.23 -7.93 4.86
CA TYR A 363 17.21 -8.62 4.02
C TYR A 363 18.53 -7.84 3.99
N LEU A 364 18.48 -6.54 3.69
CA LEU A 364 19.67 -5.68 3.58
C LEU A 364 20.44 -5.58 4.90
N TYR A 365 19.73 -5.52 6.03
CA TYR A 365 20.34 -5.51 7.35
C TYR A 365 21.04 -6.84 7.66
N HIS A 366 20.40 -7.97 7.35
CA HIS A 366 21.01 -9.29 7.54
C HIS A 366 22.25 -9.49 6.68
N ARG A 367 22.21 -9.12 5.39
CA ARG A 367 23.38 -9.23 4.51
C ARG A 367 24.57 -8.41 5.02
N ARG A 368 24.31 -7.21 5.54
CA ARG A 368 25.35 -6.30 6.05
C ARG A 368 25.94 -6.72 7.40
N THR A 369 25.11 -7.26 8.30
CA THR A 369 25.50 -7.45 9.72
C THR A 369 25.57 -8.91 10.16
N GLY A 370 24.97 -9.83 9.39
CA GLY A 370 24.73 -11.20 9.80
C GLY A 370 23.63 -11.38 10.86
N LEU A 371 22.98 -10.29 11.29
CA LEU A 371 21.98 -10.29 12.35
C LEU A 371 20.56 -10.09 11.79
N PRO A 372 19.50 -10.62 12.45
CA PRO A 372 18.13 -10.33 12.08
C PRO A 372 17.78 -8.87 12.35
N TYR A 373 16.95 -8.29 11.49
CA TYR A 373 16.33 -7.00 11.69
C TYR A 373 15.22 -7.12 12.73
N VAL A 374 15.37 -6.39 13.82
CA VAL A 374 14.48 -6.48 14.98
C VAL A 374 13.36 -5.47 14.86
N VAL A 375 12.13 -5.99 14.85
CA VAL A 375 10.89 -5.24 14.97
C VAL A 375 10.34 -5.39 16.38
N LEU A 376 10.34 -4.30 17.14
CA LEU A 376 9.71 -4.26 18.45
C LEU A 376 8.23 -3.89 18.28
N LYS A 377 7.33 -4.79 18.68
CA LYS A 377 5.89 -4.53 18.68
C LYS A 377 5.39 -4.31 20.09
N VAL A 378 4.55 -3.29 20.27
CA VAL A 378 3.90 -3.01 21.56
C VAL A 378 2.44 -2.59 21.34
N ALA A 379 1.57 -2.97 22.25
CA ALA A 379 0.20 -2.45 22.36
C ALA A 379 0.09 -1.70 23.69
N ILE A 380 -0.28 -0.42 23.63
CA ILE A 380 -0.31 0.48 24.79
C ILE A 380 -1.65 1.22 24.87
N SER A 381 -2.03 1.63 26.07
CA SER A 381 -3.07 2.62 26.31
C SER A 381 -2.62 4.03 25.88
N ILE A 382 -3.53 5.01 25.88
CA ILE A 382 -3.23 6.42 25.60
C ILE A 382 -2.07 6.94 26.46
N ASP A 383 -2.04 6.53 27.74
CA ASP A 383 -1.05 6.90 28.74
C ASP A 383 0.16 5.93 28.82
N GLY A 384 0.37 5.09 27.80
CA GLY A 384 1.60 4.31 27.63
C GLY A 384 1.72 3.07 28.51
N LYS A 385 0.61 2.42 28.86
CA LYS A 385 0.58 1.24 29.74
C LYS A 385 0.19 -0.03 28.96
N ILE A 386 0.72 -1.18 29.39
CA ILE A 386 0.50 -2.50 28.76
C ILE A 386 -0.44 -3.42 29.54
N ALA A 387 -0.76 -3.07 30.78
CA ALA A 387 -1.67 -3.79 31.66
C ALA A 387 -2.10 -2.89 32.83
N CYS A 388 -3.20 -3.25 33.49
CA CYS A 388 -3.60 -2.71 34.79
C CYS A 388 -2.62 -3.17 35.89
N GLU A 389 -2.74 -2.59 37.09
CA GLU A 389 -1.91 -2.92 38.25
C GLU A 389 -1.98 -4.41 38.65
N ASP A 390 -3.15 -5.02 38.49
CA ASP A 390 -3.40 -6.45 38.73
C ASP A 390 -2.87 -7.37 37.62
N GLY A 391 -2.32 -6.81 36.54
CA GLY A 391 -1.78 -7.52 35.39
C GLY A 391 -2.80 -7.85 34.29
N THR A 392 -4.07 -7.47 34.45
CA THR A 392 -5.07 -7.62 33.38
C THR A 392 -4.78 -6.68 32.21
N SER A 393 -4.90 -7.17 30.98
CA SER A 393 -4.51 -6.43 29.76
C SER A 393 -5.44 -6.63 28.56
N GLN A 394 -6.48 -7.47 28.72
CA GLN A 394 -7.40 -7.81 27.64
C GLN A 394 -8.70 -7.00 27.78
N TRP A 395 -9.07 -6.13 26.83
CA TRP A 395 -8.33 -5.74 25.63
C TRP A 395 -8.04 -4.24 25.63
N ILE A 396 -6.75 -3.89 25.63
CA ILE A 396 -6.28 -2.50 25.46
C ILE A 396 -6.50 -2.01 24.02
N THR A 397 -6.23 -2.86 23.03
CA THR A 397 -6.34 -2.53 21.59
C THR A 397 -7.51 -3.25 20.92
N CYS A 398 -8.11 -2.63 19.91
CA CYS A 398 -9.24 -3.11 19.12
C CYS A 398 -8.95 -4.38 18.30
N GLU A 399 -9.97 -4.92 17.63
CA GLU A 399 -9.82 -6.12 16.80
C GLU A 399 -8.97 -5.87 15.55
N ALA A 400 -9.15 -4.72 14.89
CA ALA A 400 -8.36 -4.33 13.72
C ALA A 400 -6.85 -4.30 14.04
N SER A 401 -6.45 -3.72 15.18
CA SER A 401 -5.07 -3.74 15.67
C SER A 401 -4.53 -5.15 15.89
N ARG A 402 -5.34 -6.05 16.46
CA ARG A 402 -4.93 -7.45 16.68
C ARG A 402 -4.79 -8.23 15.37
N ARG A 403 -5.66 -7.96 14.37
CA ARG A 403 -5.57 -8.54 13.03
C ARG A 403 -4.30 -8.06 12.32
N ASP A 404 -4.00 -6.77 12.37
CA ASP A 404 -2.77 -6.22 11.79
C ASP A 404 -1.51 -6.76 12.47
N ALA A 405 -1.54 -6.95 13.80
CA ALA A 405 -0.45 -7.62 14.51
C ALA A 405 -0.22 -9.07 14.01
N HIS A 406 -1.28 -9.79 13.61
CA HIS A 406 -1.14 -11.09 12.97
C HIS A 406 -0.53 -11.03 11.57
N VAL A 407 -0.74 -9.95 10.81
CA VAL A 407 -0.02 -9.70 9.56
C VAL A 407 1.46 -9.48 9.84
N LEU A 408 1.81 -8.70 10.87
CA LEU A 408 3.21 -8.51 11.25
C LEU A 408 3.88 -9.83 11.70
N ARG A 409 3.14 -10.69 12.41
CA ARG A 409 3.61 -12.05 12.76
C ARG A 409 3.88 -12.90 11.52
N SER A 410 3.01 -12.86 10.50
CA SER A 410 3.20 -13.65 9.28
C SER A 410 4.39 -13.18 8.44
N GLN A 411 4.77 -11.91 8.57
CA GLN A 411 5.94 -11.32 7.94
C GLN A 411 7.25 -11.55 8.72
N SER A 412 7.18 -12.10 9.93
CA SER A 412 8.34 -12.30 10.79
C SER A 412 8.71 -13.78 10.83
N GLN A 413 9.97 -14.13 10.56
CA GLN A 413 10.38 -15.54 10.58
C GLN A 413 10.53 -16.06 12.01
N ALA A 414 10.72 -15.17 12.98
CA ALA A 414 10.76 -15.51 14.39
C ALA A 414 9.98 -14.49 15.23
N ILE A 415 9.42 -14.95 16.35
CA ILE A 415 8.75 -14.12 17.36
C ILE A 415 9.35 -14.44 18.72
N MET A 416 9.86 -13.43 19.42
CA MET A 416 10.55 -13.58 20.71
C MET A 416 9.75 -12.99 21.87
N VAL A 417 9.75 -13.75 22.97
CA VAL A 417 9.25 -13.33 24.28
C VAL A 417 10.20 -13.77 25.40
N GLY A 418 10.11 -13.10 26.55
CA GLY A 418 10.77 -13.54 27.78
C GLY A 418 9.91 -14.47 28.61
N SER A 419 10.54 -15.19 29.55
CA SER A 419 9.88 -16.15 30.44
C SER A 419 8.73 -15.57 31.27
N ASN A 420 8.78 -14.28 31.61
CA ASN A 420 7.67 -13.62 32.34
C ASN A 420 6.40 -13.51 31.50
N THR A 421 6.52 -13.13 30.23
CA THR A 421 5.39 -13.11 29.29
C THR A 421 4.88 -14.52 29.03
N ALA A 422 5.78 -15.49 28.85
CA ALA A 422 5.40 -16.89 28.69
C ALA A 422 4.57 -17.41 29.88
N ARG A 423 4.98 -17.10 31.11
CA ARG A 423 4.30 -17.56 32.33
C ARG A 423 2.96 -16.88 32.57
N LYS A 424 2.85 -15.57 32.29
CA LYS A 424 1.64 -14.78 32.58
C LYS A 424 0.56 -14.96 31.51
N ASP A 425 0.96 -14.95 30.24
CA ASP A 425 0.02 -14.84 29.13
C ASP A 425 -0.18 -16.16 28.39
N ASP A 426 0.67 -17.17 28.66
CA ASP A 426 0.73 -18.47 27.98
C ASP A 426 0.49 -18.37 26.44
N PRO A 427 1.30 -17.55 25.74
CA PRO A 427 0.98 -17.16 24.38
C PRO A 427 1.30 -18.27 23.38
N LYS A 428 0.41 -18.44 22.39
CA LYS A 428 0.67 -19.33 21.25
C LYS A 428 1.75 -18.81 20.30
N LEU A 429 1.89 -17.48 20.18
CA LEU A 429 2.78 -16.79 19.22
C LEU A 429 2.62 -17.30 17.78
N ASN A 430 1.38 -17.56 17.36
CA ASN A 430 1.06 -18.05 16.03
C ASN A 430 0.42 -16.95 15.15
N VAL A 431 0.31 -17.26 13.87
CA VAL A 431 -0.43 -16.48 12.88
C VAL A 431 -1.86 -17.03 12.81
N ARG A 432 -2.85 -16.14 12.88
CA ARG A 432 -4.28 -16.47 12.80
C ARG A 432 -4.92 -15.60 11.73
N LEU A 433 -4.51 -15.88 10.48
CA LEU A 433 -5.03 -15.24 9.27
C LEU A 433 -5.57 -16.32 8.36
N ASP A 434 -6.47 -15.92 7.45
CA ASP A 434 -7.00 -16.82 6.43
C ASP A 434 -5.89 -17.24 5.46
N GLY A 435 -5.91 -18.51 5.03
CA GLY A 435 -4.96 -19.08 4.10
C GLY A 435 -3.75 -19.79 4.74
N GLU A 436 -2.93 -20.42 3.91
CA GLU A 436 -1.69 -21.06 4.37
C GLU A 436 -0.65 -20.00 4.73
N THR A 437 -0.14 -20.07 5.97
CA THR A 437 0.90 -19.17 6.46
C THR A 437 2.09 -19.99 6.96
N VAL A 438 3.30 -19.50 6.69
CA VAL A 438 4.51 -20.09 7.27
C VAL A 438 4.49 -19.82 8.76
N LYS A 439 4.61 -20.88 9.56
CA LYS A 439 4.64 -20.77 11.02
C LYS A 439 5.97 -20.13 11.46
N PRO A 440 5.97 -19.01 12.19
CA PRO A 440 7.19 -18.40 12.69
C PRO A 440 7.85 -19.28 13.75
N LEU A 441 9.17 -19.21 13.85
CA LEU A 441 9.93 -19.77 14.96
C LEU A 441 9.59 -19.02 16.26
N ARG A 442 9.12 -19.73 17.26
CA ARG A 442 8.81 -19.16 18.58
C ARG A 442 10.07 -19.19 19.43
N VAL A 443 10.54 -18.02 19.83
CA VAL A 443 11.80 -17.86 20.56
C VAL A 443 11.49 -17.50 22.00
N LEU A 444 11.91 -18.36 22.93
CA LEU A 444 11.77 -18.14 24.36
C LEU A 444 13.12 -17.83 24.99
N LEU A 445 13.23 -16.66 25.64
CA LEU A 445 14.35 -16.35 26.52
C LEU A 445 14.00 -16.75 27.96
N ASP A 446 14.66 -17.77 28.47
CA ASP A 446 14.44 -18.30 29.82
C ASP A 446 15.75 -18.73 30.46
N THR A 447 16.45 -17.78 31.08
CA THR A 447 17.80 -17.94 31.63
C THR A 447 18.00 -19.22 32.45
N LYS A 448 16.97 -19.67 33.18
CA LYS A 448 17.04 -20.83 34.09
C LYS A 448 16.36 -22.10 33.57
N GLY A 449 15.74 -22.09 32.39
CA GLY A 449 14.94 -23.22 31.90
C GLY A 449 13.79 -23.60 32.85
N SER A 450 13.10 -22.57 33.35
CA SER A 450 11.97 -22.66 34.28
C SER A 450 10.63 -22.93 33.59
N ILE A 451 10.48 -22.58 32.31
CA ILE A 451 9.26 -22.82 31.53
C ILE A 451 9.37 -24.21 30.91
N ARG A 452 8.51 -25.13 31.38
CA ARG A 452 8.45 -26.54 30.99
C ARG A 452 7.02 -27.01 30.68
N GLU A 453 6.10 -26.08 30.52
CA GLU A 453 4.70 -26.32 30.16
C GLU A 453 4.13 -25.15 29.35
N GLY A 454 2.85 -25.25 28.95
CA GLY A 454 2.15 -24.21 28.19
C GLY A 454 2.33 -24.30 26.68
N HIS A 455 1.73 -23.36 25.96
CA HIS A 455 1.62 -23.39 24.50
C HIS A 455 2.98 -23.31 23.79
N LEU A 456 3.98 -22.66 24.39
CA LEU A 456 5.33 -22.60 23.81
C LEU A 456 6.03 -23.96 23.82
N MET A 457 5.63 -24.88 24.69
CA MET A 457 6.15 -26.26 24.73
C MET A 457 5.31 -27.23 23.87
N ASP A 458 4.25 -26.76 23.21
CA ASP A 458 3.44 -27.57 22.31
C ASP A 458 3.92 -27.46 20.85
N LYS A 459 4.51 -28.53 20.33
CA LYS A 459 5.01 -28.64 18.95
C LYS A 459 3.91 -28.55 17.88
N ASN A 460 2.66 -28.85 18.23
CA ASN A 460 1.55 -28.78 17.29
C ASN A 460 1.22 -27.33 16.93
N VAL A 461 1.45 -26.40 17.86
CA VAL A 461 1.28 -24.96 17.62
C VAL A 461 2.33 -24.46 16.62
N GLY A 462 3.61 -24.81 16.79
CA GLY A 462 4.69 -24.45 15.87
C GLY A 462 6.08 -24.84 16.37
N PRO A 463 7.15 -24.54 15.61
CA PRO A 463 8.51 -24.74 16.09
C PRO A 463 8.83 -23.77 17.25
N THR A 464 9.53 -24.27 18.26
CA THR A 464 10.00 -23.47 19.40
C THR A 464 11.47 -23.73 19.65
N ILE A 465 12.23 -22.66 19.91
CA ILE A 465 13.56 -22.71 20.48
C ILE A 465 13.60 -21.99 21.83
N VAL A 466 14.21 -22.63 22.83
CA VAL A 466 14.44 -22.07 24.15
C VAL A 466 15.92 -21.75 24.32
N TYR A 467 16.21 -20.48 24.60
CA TYR A 467 17.53 -20.03 24.99
C TYR A 467 17.64 -19.94 26.50
N THR A 468 18.69 -20.53 27.06
CA THR A 468 18.97 -20.52 28.51
C THR A 468 20.41 -20.11 28.77
N GLY A 469 20.75 -19.80 30.03
CA GLY A 469 22.13 -19.89 30.48
C GLY A 469 22.54 -21.35 30.70
N SER A 470 23.59 -21.57 31.49
CA SER A 470 23.95 -22.92 31.93
C SER A 470 22.83 -23.50 32.81
N VAL A 471 22.30 -24.66 32.42
CA VAL A 471 21.24 -25.38 33.13
C VAL A 471 21.64 -26.82 33.44
N THR A 472 20.98 -27.43 34.43
CA THR A 472 21.23 -28.82 34.84
C THR A 472 20.88 -29.82 33.75
N SER A 473 21.49 -31.01 33.76
CA SER A 473 21.18 -32.09 32.82
C SER A 473 19.70 -32.47 32.79
N GLU A 474 18.98 -32.40 33.93
CA GLU A 474 17.54 -32.65 34.01
C GLU A 474 16.73 -31.69 33.11
N VAL A 475 17.08 -30.40 33.12
CA VAL A 475 16.45 -29.37 32.27
C VAL A 475 16.70 -29.67 30.80
N LYS A 476 17.94 -30.05 30.45
CA LYS A 476 18.32 -30.39 29.07
C LYS A 476 17.54 -31.61 28.59
N SER A 477 17.49 -32.67 29.40
CA SER A 477 16.75 -33.90 29.11
C SER A 477 15.25 -33.66 28.98
N PHE A 478 14.67 -32.70 29.72
CA PHE A 478 13.28 -32.32 29.53
C PHE A 478 13.03 -31.79 28.11
N TYR A 479 13.81 -30.81 27.63
CA TYR A 479 13.61 -30.25 26.29
C TYR A 479 13.85 -31.30 25.21
N GLU A 480 14.91 -32.10 25.33
CA GLU A 480 15.25 -33.17 24.39
C GLU A 480 14.14 -34.23 24.31
N SER A 481 13.68 -34.75 25.45
CA SER A 481 12.64 -35.79 25.50
C SER A 481 11.29 -35.28 24.96
N ASN A 482 11.03 -33.98 25.10
CA ASN A 482 9.85 -33.33 24.54
C ASN A 482 10.09 -32.80 23.12
N GLY A 483 11.25 -33.05 22.51
CA GLY A 483 11.62 -32.59 21.16
C GLY A 483 11.54 -31.07 20.97
N ILE A 484 11.69 -30.30 22.05
CA ILE A 484 11.78 -28.85 22.02
C ILE A 484 13.23 -28.48 21.81
N GLU A 485 13.50 -27.59 20.85
CA GLU A 485 14.86 -27.16 20.59
C GLU A 485 15.36 -26.30 21.77
N HIS A 486 16.56 -26.60 22.25
CA HIS A 486 17.19 -25.93 23.38
C HIS A 486 18.62 -25.55 23.04
N LYS A 487 19.01 -24.33 23.41
CA LYS A 487 20.39 -23.86 23.24
C LYS A 487 20.83 -23.04 24.45
N GLU A 488 21.97 -23.42 25.03
CA GLU A 488 22.65 -22.59 26.01
C GLU A 488 23.41 -21.46 25.30
N VAL A 489 23.28 -20.25 25.83
CA VAL A 489 23.93 -19.04 25.32
C VAL A 489 24.62 -18.27 26.43
N GLU A 490 25.45 -17.31 26.03
CA GLU A 490 26.17 -16.45 26.96
C GLU A 490 25.20 -15.67 27.86
N ILE A 491 25.57 -15.55 29.13
CA ILE A 491 24.87 -14.75 30.12
C ILE A 491 25.80 -13.69 30.71
N ASP A 492 25.25 -12.52 31.00
CA ASP A 492 25.89 -11.43 31.72
C ASP A 492 25.16 -11.13 33.03
N SER A 493 25.52 -10.04 33.70
CA SER A 493 24.85 -9.58 34.92
C SER A 493 23.36 -9.27 34.74
N ASN A 494 22.91 -9.09 33.48
CA ASN A 494 21.53 -8.77 33.12
C ASN A 494 20.77 -10.00 32.60
N GLY A 495 21.40 -11.18 32.50
CA GLY A 495 20.81 -12.43 32.00
C GLY A 495 21.34 -12.82 30.63
N ILE A 496 20.51 -13.41 29.76
CA ILE A 496 20.94 -13.85 28.41
C ILE A 496 21.43 -12.67 27.57
N VAL A 497 22.66 -12.74 27.06
CA VAL A 497 23.23 -11.73 26.15
C VAL A 497 22.47 -11.76 24.82
N ILE A 498 21.72 -10.69 24.52
CA ILE A 498 20.85 -10.62 23.34
C ILE A 498 21.63 -10.81 22.04
N GLU A 499 22.81 -10.21 21.94
CA GLU A 499 23.69 -10.33 20.77
C GLU A 499 23.98 -11.79 20.40
N SER A 500 24.18 -12.67 21.39
CA SER A 500 24.44 -14.10 21.15
C SER A 500 23.23 -14.81 20.53
N VAL A 501 22.01 -14.43 20.94
CA VAL A 501 20.76 -14.94 20.39
C VAL A 501 20.53 -14.42 18.97
N LEU A 502 20.76 -13.12 18.73
CA LEU A 502 20.61 -12.52 17.41
C LEU A 502 21.60 -13.15 16.40
N LYS A 503 22.83 -13.44 16.82
CA LYS A 503 23.82 -14.16 15.99
C LYS A 503 23.34 -15.56 15.60
N ASP A 504 22.81 -16.33 16.55
CA ASP A 504 22.27 -17.67 16.24
C ASP A 504 21.08 -17.61 15.29
N LEU A 505 20.12 -16.72 15.54
CA LEU A 505 18.97 -16.51 14.66
C LEU A 505 19.40 -16.05 13.25
N GLY A 506 20.39 -15.16 13.17
CA GLY A 506 20.97 -14.73 11.91
C GLY A 506 21.60 -15.89 11.13
N GLN A 507 22.36 -16.76 11.78
CA GLN A 507 22.95 -17.96 11.16
C GLN A 507 21.89 -18.95 10.65
N ARG A 508 20.72 -19.00 11.31
CA ARG A 508 19.56 -19.80 10.86
C ARG A 508 18.82 -19.19 9.67
N GLY A 509 19.25 -18.03 9.17
CA GLY A 509 18.61 -17.33 8.06
C GLY A 509 17.36 -16.54 8.45
N ILE A 510 17.17 -16.23 9.74
CA ILE A 510 16.10 -15.34 10.19
C ILE A 510 16.46 -13.92 9.74
N LEU A 511 15.68 -13.37 8.81
CA LEU A 511 15.86 -11.99 8.33
C LEU A 511 15.18 -10.99 9.25
N GLN A 512 13.94 -11.27 9.67
CA GLN A 512 13.18 -10.43 10.59
C GLN A 512 12.81 -11.18 11.87
N LEU A 513 13.17 -10.58 13.00
CA LEU A 513 12.74 -11.00 14.33
C LEU A 513 11.72 -10.01 14.88
N MET A 514 10.54 -10.49 15.25
CA MET A 514 9.55 -9.69 15.99
C MET A 514 9.71 -9.92 17.49
N VAL A 515 9.69 -8.84 18.27
CA VAL A 515 9.74 -8.91 19.74
C VAL A 515 8.43 -8.41 20.33
N GLU A 516 7.66 -9.33 20.90
CA GLU A 516 6.40 -9.06 21.62
C GLU A 516 6.55 -9.18 23.15
N GLY A 517 7.78 -9.39 23.64
CA GLY A 517 8.02 -9.61 25.06
C GLY A 517 7.66 -8.41 25.93
N GLY A 518 7.32 -8.67 27.19
CA GLY A 518 6.95 -7.63 28.16
C GLY A 518 8.04 -6.59 28.42
N SER A 519 7.68 -5.58 29.20
CA SER A 519 8.44 -4.33 29.34
C SER A 519 9.92 -4.47 29.69
N GLN A 520 10.33 -5.52 30.40
CA GLN A 520 11.75 -5.79 30.68
C GLN A 520 12.55 -6.11 29.43
N LEU A 521 12.02 -6.97 28.54
CA LEU A 521 12.71 -7.33 27.31
C LEU A 521 12.77 -6.14 26.34
N HIS A 522 11.66 -5.41 26.19
CA HIS A 522 11.64 -4.18 25.40
C HIS A 522 12.68 -3.18 25.87
N THR A 523 12.75 -2.93 27.19
CA THR A 523 13.74 -1.99 27.76
C THR A 523 15.16 -2.44 27.48
N ARG A 524 15.47 -3.74 27.67
CA ARG A 524 16.80 -4.28 27.40
C ARG A 524 17.21 -4.13 25.94
N MET A 525 16.33 -4.50 25.01
CA MET A 525 16.59 -4.37 23.56
C MET A 525 16.88 -2.92 23.17
N MET A 526 16.19 -1.95 23.79
CA MET A 526 16.40 -0.52 23.55
C MET A 526 17.71 -0.03 24.17
N GLN A 527 18.04 -0.43 25.41
CA GLN A 527 19.31 -0.07 26.07
C GLN A 527 20.52 -0.58 25.29
N GLU A 528 20.42 -1.77 24.68
CA GLU A 528 21.50 -2.36 23.89
C GLU A 528 21.52 -1.88 22.42
N GLY A 529 20.61 -0.98 22.02
CA GLY A 529 20.53 -0.47 20.65
C GLY A 529 20.19 -1.53 19.60
N LYS A 530 19.46 -2.59 20.00
CA LYS A 530 19.17 -3.77 19.17
C LYS A 530 17.82 -3.72 18.46
N VAL A 531 17.17 -2.56 18.39
CA VAL A 531 15.87 -2.39 17.73
C VAL A 531 16.02 -1.50 16.51
N GLN A 532 15.52 -1.94 15.36
CA GLN A 532 15.57 -1.18 14.12
C GLN A 532 14.22 -0.52 13.79
N ARG A 533 13.11 -1.19 14.11
CA ARG A 533 11.75 -0.70 13.85
C ARG A 533 10.84 -0.89 15.06
N TRP A 534 10.01 0.11 15.32
CA TRP A 534 8.95 0.05 16.33
C TRP A 534 7.60 0.03 15.64
N VAL A 535 6.73 -0.88 16.06
CA VAL A 535 5.32 -0.92 15.67
C VAL A 535 4.49 -0.77 16.93
N VAL A 536 3.96 0.43 17.12
CA VAL A 536 3.23 0.84 18.33
C VAL A 536 1.75 0.89 18.00
N TYR A 537 0.95 0.07 18.67
CA TYR A 537 -0.50 0.17 18.65
C TYR A 537 -0.95 0.90 19.90
N GLN A 538 -1.60 2.04 19.74
CA GLN A 538 -2.15 2.84 20.84
C GLN A 538 -3.67 2.67 20.83
N GLY A 539 -4.19 2.01 21.86
CA GLY A 539 -5.62 1.82 22.06
C GLY A 539 -6.28 3.00 22.79
N SER A 540 -7.60 3.09 22.67
CA SER A 540 -8.42 4.21 23.16
C SER A 540 -8.72 4.19 24.68
N THR A 541 -7.85 3.55 25.48
CA THR A 541 -8.03 3.38 26.93
C THR A 541 -7.01 4.20 27.73
N ILE A 542 -7.31 4.48 29.01
CA ILE A 542 -6.40 5.12 29.97
C ILE A 542 -6.37 4.24 31.23
N LEU A 543 -5.18 3.83 31.67
CA LEU A 543 -5.04 2.90 32.82
C LEU A 543 -4.59 3.59 34.12
N GLY A 544 -4.07 4.82 34.02
CA GLY A 544 -3.60 5.59 35.15
C GLY A 544 -2.20 5.18 35.63
N ASP A 545 -1.71 5.86 36.65
CA ASP A 545 -0.33 5.71 37.14
C ASP A 545 -0.01 4.27 37.60
N GLY A 546 -0.97 3.59 38.23
CA GLY A 546 -0.85 2.19 38.65
C GLY A 546 -0.75 1.18 37.51
N GLY A 547 -1.06 1.59 36.27
CA GLY A 547 -0.88 0.75 35.09
C GLY A 547 0.60 0.36 34.88
N MET A 548 0.83 -0.86 34.40
CA MET A 548 2.17 -1.36 34.11
C MET A 548 2.74 -0.64 32.88
N PRO A 549 3.90 0.03 32.98
CA PRO A 549 4.49 0.73 31.84
C PRO A 549 5.08 -0.26 30.83
N TRP A 550 5.07 0.12 29.56
CA TRP A 550 5.70 -0.68 28.50
C TRP A 550 7.23 -0.63 28.51
N ILE A 551 7.82 0.38 29.16
CA ILE A 551 9.26 0.55 29.38
C ILE A 551 9.54 0.66 30.87
N GLN A 552 10.60 0.00 31.33
CA GLN A 552 11.06 0.02 32.71
C GLN A 552 11.85 1.30 33.01
N LYS A 553 11.95 1.65 34.30
CA LYS A 553 12.79 2.76 34.75
C LYS A 553 14.25 2.51 34.36
N GLY A 554 14.99 3.59 34.06
CA GLY A 554 16.43 3.51 33.78
C GLY A 554 16.79 3.27 32.31
N LEU A 555 15.85 3.41 31.37
CA LEU A 555 16.17 3.43 29.93
C LEU A 555 17.13 4.59 29.59
N THR A 556 16.82 5.79 30.08
CA THR A 556 17.67 6.99 29.95
C THR A 556 17.74 7.72 31.28
N ARG A 557 18.83 8.45 31.53
CA ARG A 557 19.03 9.20 32.78
C ARG A 557 18.63 10.66 32.63
N THR A 558 18.96 11.28 31.50
CA THR A 558 18.67 12.67 31.19
C THR A 558 18.04 12.82 29.80
N ILE A 559 17.41 13.97 29.53
CA ILE A 559 16.86 14.26 28.19
C ILE A 559 17.96 14.30 27.12
N GLY A 560 19.21 14.63 27.49
CA GLY A 560 20.36 14.60 26.59
C GLY A 560 20.77 13.20 26.15
N ASP A 561 20.38 12.16 26.90
CA ASP A 561 20.66 10.76 26.59
C ASP A 561 19.56 10.13 25.71
N VAL A 562 18.49 10.87 25.40
CA VAL A 562 17.32 10.33 24.68
C VAL A 562 17.62 10.13 23.21
N VAL A 563 17.41 8.89 22.75
CA VAL A 563 17.42 8.55 21.33
C VAL A 563 16.12 9.04 20.68
N HIS A 564 16.25 9.86 19.63
CA HIS A 564 15.12 10.30 18.84
C HIS A 564 14.89 9.38 17.65
N TYR A 565 13.65 8.90 17.53
CA TYR A 565 13.21 8.08 16.42
C TYR A 565 12.56 8.93 15.32
N LYS A 566 12.56 8.42 14.09
CA LYS A 566 11.86 8.98 12.93
C LYS A 566 10.50 8.30 12.81
N LEU A 567 9.43 9.10 12.80
CA LEU A 567 8.09 8.61 12.47
C LEU A 567 8.04 8.31 10.97
N VAL A 568 7.66 7.09 10.61
CA VAL A 568 7.56 6.61 9.23
C VAL A 568 6.12 6.66 8.75
N SER A 569 5.17 6.19 9.57
CA SER A 569 3.75 6.20 9.23
C SER A 569 2.86 6.23 10.47
N VAL A 570 1.64 6.74 10.26
CA VAL A 570 0.53 6.72 11.22
C VAL A 570 -0.70 6.22 10.48
N GLU A 571 -1.36 5.21 11.04
CA GLU A 571 -2.55 4.58 10.47
C GLU A 571 -3.62 4.47 11.54
N LYS A 572 -4.85 4.90 11.23
CA LYS A 572 -6.00 4.71 12.11
C LYS A 572 -6.58 3.31 11.90
N LEU A 573 -6.73 2.55 12.97
CA LEU A 573 -7.32 1.21 12.97
C LEU A 573 -8.54 1.21 13.90
N GLU A 574 -9.72 1.48 13.34
CA GLU A 574 -10.93 1.76 14.13
C GLU A 574 -10.66 2.91 15.12
N ASP A 575 -10.78 2.67 16.44
CA ASP A 575 -10.50 3.66 17.49
C ASP A 575 -9.05 3.66 17.97
N ASP A 576 -8.20 2.77 17.43
CA ASP A 576 -6.78 2.70 17.74
C ASP A 576 -5.94 3.46 16.70
N VAL A 577 -4.67 3.72 17.07
CA VAL A 577 -3.66 4.26 16.16
C VAL A 577 -2.47 3.31 16.10
N LYS A 578 -2.04 2.96 14.90
CA LYS A 578 -0.76 2.28 14.63
C LYS A 578 0.27 3.32 14.20
N MET A 579 1.39 3.36 14.89
CA MET A 579 2.53 4.21 14.56
C MET A 579 3.75 3.35 14.28
N ILE A 580 4.49 3.71 13.23
CA ILE A 580 5.74 3.07 12.88
C ILE A 580 6.88 4.07 13.06
N TYR A 581 7.89 3.67 13.82
CA TYR A 581 9.12 4.42 13.98
C TYR A 581 10.33 3.61 13.53
N VAL A 582 11.40 4.32 13.16
CA VAL A 582 12.75 3.76 12.90
C VAL A 582 13.82 4.64 13.53
N THR A 583 15.04 4.14 13.70
CA THR A 583 16.19 4.97 14.11
C THR A 583 16.53 5.98 13.02
N ARG A 584 16.89 7.22 13.38
CA ARG A 584 17.18 8.28 12.41
C ARG A 584 18.38 8.00 11.49
N ASP A 585 19.31 7.17 11.95
CA ASP A 585 20.58 6.89 11.26
C ASP A 585 20.56 5.61 10.39
N GLN A 586 19.36 5.07 10.07
CA GLN A 586 19.19 3.86 9.27
C GLN A 586 18.52 4.08 7.92
#